data_AF-A0A6L3ST78-F1
#
_entry.id   AF-A0A6L3ST78-F1
#
_cell.length_a   1.000
_cell.length_b   1.000
_cell.length_c   1.000
_cell.angle_alpha   90.00
_cell.angle_beta   90.00
_cell.angle_gamma   90.00
#
_symmetry.space_group_name_H-M   'P 1'
#
loop_
_entity.id
_entity.type
_entity.pdbx_description
1 polymer ?
#
loop_
_entity_poly.entity_id
_entity_poly.type
_entity_poly.pdbx_seq_one_letter_code
_entity_poly.pdbx_strand_id
1 'polypeptide(L)' 'METSPEITFEQIRERAYDIWERNHRLDGLEIEFWLMAERELKAERDRKQA' A
#
# COMPACT_ATOMS: atom_id res chain seq x y z
N MET A 1 21.74 5.29 -8.34
CA MET A 1 20.28 5.44 -8.37
C MET A 1 19.85 5.42 -6.91
N GLU A 2 19.77 6.60 -6.31
CA GLU A 2 19.44 6.76 -4.89
C GLU A 2 17.96 6.46 -4.72
N THR A 3 17.65 5.23 -4.33
CA THR A 3 16.31 4.85 -3.86
C THR A 3 16.13 5.44 -2.48
N SER A 4 15.77 6.73 -2.44
CA SER A 4 15.31 7.39 -1.22
C SER A 4 14.21 6.54 -0.55
N PRO A 5 14.13 6.55 0.78
CA PRO A 5 13.21 5.75 1.57
C PRO A 5 11.80 6.36 1.55
N GLU A 6 11.31 6.74 0.38
CA GLU A 6 9.94 7.17 0.17
C GLU A 6 9.09 5.95 -0.19
N ILE A 7 7.82 5.91 0.19
CA ILE A 7 6.93 4.79 -0.15
C ILE A 7 6.91 4.70 -1.68
N THR A 8 7.43 3.61 -2.24
CA THR A 8 7.42 3.44 -3.68
C THR A 8 6.06 2.91 -4.12
N PHE A 9 5.67 3.24 -5.35
CA PHE A 9 4.46 2.69 -5.97
C PHE A 9 4.45 1.16 -5.98
N GLU A 10 5.62 0.52 -6.07
CA GLU A 10 5.74 -0.93 -5.97
C GLU A 10 5.30 -1.45 -4.60
N GLN A 11 5.68 -0.79 -3.50
CA GLN A 11 5.23 -1.17 -2.16
C GLN A 11 3.72 -1.00 -2.00
N ILE A 12 3.15 0.11 -2.49
CA ILE A 12 1.70 0.36 -2.47
C ILE A 12 0.98 -0.70 -3.28
N ARG A 13 1.49 -1.04 -4.47
CA ARG A 13 0.91 -2.07 -5.33
C ARG A 13 0.95 -3.45 -4.68
N GLU A 14 2.08 -3.84 -4.09
CA GLU A 14 2.19 -5.14 -3.39
C GLU A 14 1.21 -5.22 -2.22
N ARG A 15 1.09 -4.14 -1.42
CA ARG A 15 0.12 -4.09 -0.34
C ARG A 15 -1.32 -4.09 -0.83
N ALA A 16 -1.65 -3.30 -1.84
CA ALA A 16 -2.98 -3.27 -2.42
C ALA A 16 -3.37 -4.63 -3.00
N TYR A 17 -2.41 -5.33 -3.62
CA TYR A 17 -2.62 -6.67 -4.16
C TYR A 17 -2.89 -7.71 -3.07
N ASP A 18 -2.11 -7.72 -1.99
CA ASP A 18 -2.34 -8.61 -0.84
C ASP A 18 -3.70 -8.35 -0.19
N ILE A 19 -4.11 -7.08 -0.06
CA ILE A 19 -5.45 -6.72 0.44
C ILE A 19 -6.53 -7.19 -0.54
N TRP A 20 -6.37 -6.94 -1.85
CA TRP A 20 -7.33 -7.33 -2.88
C TRP A 20 -7.50 -8.85 -2.97
N GLU A 21 -6.40 -9.61 -2.86
CA GLU A 21 -6.42 -11.07 -2.84
C GLU A 21 -7.16 -11.60 -1.62
N ARG A 22 -6.90 -11.06 -0.43
CA ARG A 22 -7.60 -11.43 0.82
C ARG A 22 -9.09 -11.09 0.79
N ASN A 23 -9.47 -10.02 0.09
CA ASN A 23 -10.85 -9.56 -0.03
C ASN A 23 -11.62 -10.23 -1.18
N HIS A 24 -11.16 -11.39 -1.68
CA HIS A 24 -11.81 -12.16 -2.75
C HIS A 24 -11.93 -11.44 -4.09
N ARG A 25 -11.03 -10.49 -4.37
CA ARG A 25 -10.98 -9.76 -5.64
C ARG A 25 -12.31 -9.09 -5.97
N LEU A 26 -12.84 -8.34 -5.01
CA LEU A 26 -14.03 -7.51 -5.24
C LEU A 26 -13.75 -6.50 -6.35
N ASP A 27 -14.33 -6.77 -7.52
CA ASP A 27 -14.31 -5.88 -8.68
C ASP A 27 -15.00 -4.56 -8.33
N GLY A 28 -14.37 -3.44 -8.69
CA GLY A 28 -14.87 -2.09 -8.39
C GLY A 28 -14.42 -1.49 -7.05
N LEU A 29 -13.64 -2.22 -6.24
CA LEU A 29 -13.02 -1.70 -5.00
C LEU A 29 -11.50 -1.53 -5.11
N GLU A 30 -10.94 -1.64 -6.31
CA GLU A 30 -9.50 -1.53 -6.58
C GLU A 30 -8.88 -0.23 -6.03
N ILE A 31 -9.59 0.90 -6.20
CA ILE A 31 -9.18 2.20 -5.70
C ILE A 31 -9.17 2.22 -4.17
N GLU A 32 -10.17 1.62 -3.52
CA GLU A 32 -10.25 1.53 -2.06
C GLU A 32 -9.10 0.69 -1.50
N PHE A 33 -8.75 -0.42 -2.16
CA PHE A 33 -7.60 -1.25 -1.78
C PHE A 33 -6.28 -0.50 -1.93
N TRP A 34 -6.14 0.32 -2.97
CA TRP A 34 -4.99 1.20 -3.16
C TRP A 34 -4.88 2.27 -2.07
N LEU A 35 -5.98 2.94 -1.73
CA LEU A 35 -6.04 3.94 -0.67
C LEU A 35 -5.77 3.32 0.71
N MET A 36 -6.28 2.12 0.97
CA MET A 36 -5.98 1.36 2.19
C MET A 36 -4.49 1.01 2.28
N ALA A 37 -3.91 0.49 1.20
CA ALA A 37 -2.50 0.15 1.13
C ALA A 37 -1.59 1.36 1.35
N GLU A 38 -1.89 2.48 0.70
CA GLU A 38 -1.14 3.73 0.86
C GLU A 38 -1.21 4.22 2.32
N ARG A 39 -2.40 4.19 2.93
CA ARG A 39 -2.61 4.60 4.32
C ARG A 39 -1.86 3.71 5.31
N GLU A 40 -1.87 2.39 5.11
CA GLU A 40 -1.11 1.45 5.93
C GLU A 40 0.39 1.71 5.83
N LEU A 41 0.92 1.82 4.60
CA LEU A 41 2.34 2.08 4.38
C LEU A 41 2.78 3.42 4.96
N LYS A 42 1.92 4.44 4.88
CA LYS A 42 2.18 5.75 5.47
C LYS A 42 2.21 5.69 6.99
N ALA A 43 1.30 4.96 7.62
CA ALA A 43 1.29 4.74 9.06
C ALA A 43 2.47 3.87 9.54
N GLU A 44 2.84 2.83 8.80
CA GLU A 44 4.02 2.00 9.11
C GLU A 44 5.32 2.81 9.06
N ARG A 45 5.45 3.74 8.11
CA ARG A 45 6.61 4.63 8.02
C ARG A 45 6.64 5.70 9.10
N ASP A 46 5.51 6.33 9.37
CA ASP A 46 5.36 7.31 10.46
C ASP A 46 5.82 6.70 11.80
N ARG A 47 5.37 5.47 12.10
CA ARG A 47 5.83 4.72 13.29
C ARG A 47 7.31 4.34 13.27
N LYS A 48 7.93 4.18 12.11
CA LYS A 48 9.38 3.89 12.01
C LYS A 48 10.24 5.15 12.09
N GLN A 49 9.67 6.32 11.84
CA GLN A 49 10.35 7.62 11.92
C GLN A 49 10.14 8.35 13.26
N ALA A 50 9.16 7.93 14.07
CA ALA A 50 8.93 8.40 15.44
C ALA A 50 9.75 7.61 16.47
#